data_AF-A0A7D9IXS8-F1
#
_entry.id   AF-A0A7D9IXS8-F1
#
_cell.length_a   1.000
_cell.length_b   1.000
_cell.length_c   1.000
_cell.angle_alpha   90.00
_cell.angle_beta   90.00
_cell.angle_gamma   90.00
#
_symmetry.space_group_name_H-M   'P 1'
#
loop_
_entity.id
_entity.type
_entity.pdbx_description
1 polymer ?
#
loop_
_entity_poly.entity_id
_entity_poly.type
_entity_poly.pdbx_seq_one_letter_code
_entity_poly.pdbx_strand_id
1 'polypeptide(L)'
;MDEMGPTVKTSGTIDVDKVHLLSESESRMQKPFKLRKTFGERQTEAHGIRVKFPAKIPVIVERYQKEKNLPQLDKTKFLVPEELTISQFVTIIRLMTG
;
A
#
# COMPACT_ATOMS: atom_id res chain seq x y z
N MET A 1 25.10 -39.15 15.13
CA MET A 1 25.89 -37.95 15.51
C MET A 1 25.98 -37.01 14.33
N ASP A 2 24.83 -36.75 13.73
CA ASP A 2 24.13 -35.46 13.66
C ASP A 2 24.92 -34.25 14.15
N GLU A 3 25.04 -33.24 13.29
CA GLU A 3 24.67 -31.83 13.53
C GLU A 3 24.92 -31.07 12.21
N MET A 4 23.93 -31.13 11.32
CA MET A 4 23.82 -30.28 10.13
C MET A 4 23.45 -28.88 10.61
N GLY A 5 24.41 -27.94 10.57
CA GLY A 5 24.16 -26.56 10.99
C GLY A 5 22.98 -25.93 10.23
N PRO A 6 22.14 -25.09 10.87
CA PRO A 6 20.92 -24.61 10.27
C PRO A 6 21.23 -23.65 9.11
N THR A 7 20.92 -24.09 7.89
CA THR A 7 20.84 -23.23 6.72
C THR A 7 19.59 -22.35 6.85
N VAL A 8 19.76 -21.07 7.20
CA VAL A 8 18.67 -20.10 7.17
C VAL A 8 18.38 -19.74 5.72
N LYS A 9 17.48 -20.49 5.09
CA LYS A 9 16.73 -20.04 3.92
C LYS A 9 15.42 -19.44 4.40
N THR A 10 15.24 -18.14 4.28
CA THR A 10 13.91 -17.56 4.15
C THR A 10 13.93 -16.54 3.02
N SER A 11 13.75 -17.08 1.81
CA SER A 11 13.22 -16.33 0.67
C SER A 11 11.79 -15.92 1.03
N GLY A 12 11.65 -14.78 1.71
CA GLY A 12 10.36 -14.14 1.88
C GLY A 12 9.98 -13.47 0.57
N THR A 13 9.35 -14.20 -0.34
CA THR A 13 8.57 -13.60 -1.42
C THR A 13 7.54 -12.67 -0.76
N ILE A 14 7.69 -11.37 -0.96
CA ILE A 14 6.70 -10.39 -0.51
C ILE A 14 5.44 -10.67 -1.30
N ASP A 15 4.47 -11.27 -0.62
CA ASP A 15 3.15 -11.58 -1.15
C ASP A 15 2.40 -10.25 -1.37
N VAL A 16 2.48 -9.76 -2.61
CA VAL A 16 1.84 -8.53 -3.09
C VAL A 16 0.31 -8.57 -2.96
N ASP A 17 -0.30 -9.75 -2.80
CA ASP A 17 -1.75 -9.91 -2.65
C ASP A 17 -2.24 -9.52 -1.24
N LYS A 18 -1.36 -9.47 -0.22
CA LYS A 18 -1.73 -9.00 1.13
C LYS A 18 -1.97 -7.49 1.26
N VAL A 19 -1.66 -6.71 0.22
CA VAL A 19 -1.81 -5.24 0.18
C VAL A 19 -3.25 -4.82 -0.18
N HIS A 20 -4.09 -5.75 -0.65
CA HIS A 20 -5.40 -5.40 -1.20
C HIS A 20 -6.54 -5.70 -0.23
N LEU A 21 -7.15 -4.65 0.36
CA LEU A 21 -8.61 -4.55 0.46
C LEU A 21 -9.09 -3.15 0.88
N LEU A 22 -9.47 -2.32 -0.09
CA LEU A 22 -10.41 -1.20 0.05
C LEU A 22 -11.04 -0.93 -1.33
N SER A 23 -12.14 -1.60 -1.66
CA SER A 23 -12.75 -1.51 -2.99
C SER A 23 -13.53 -0.19 -3.17
N GLU A 24 -13.00 0.69 -4.02
CA GLU A 24 -13.76 1.59 -4.90
C GLU A 24 -13.04 1.55 -6.26
N SER A 25 -13.78 1.48 -7.37
CA SER A 25 -13.21 1.58 -8.72
C SER A 25 -12.82 3.03 -8.99
N GLU A 26 -11.52 3.31 -9.01
CA GLU A 26 -11.01 4.66 -9.28
C GLU A 26 -10.84 4.85 -10.80
N SER A 27 -11.45 5.88 -11.38
CA SER A 27 -11.21 6.22 -12.79
C SER A 27 -9.80 6.81 -12.99
N ARG A 28 -9.22 6.68 -14.18
CA ARG A 28 -7.81 7.03 -14.49
C ARG A 28 -7.47 8.53 -14.42
N MET A 29 -8.40 9.38 -13.98
CA MET A 29 -8.30 10.85 -14.01
C MET A 29 -9.01 11.51 -12.81
N GLN A 30 -8.94 10.88 -11.64
CA GLN A 30 -9.65 11.33 -10.44
C GLN A 30 -8.98 12.56 -9.82
N LYS A 31 -9.80 13.49 -9.31
CA LYS A 31 -9.35 14.59 -8.43
C LYS A 31 -8.59 13.99 -7.23
N PRO A 32 -7.66 14.73 -6.58
CA PRO A 32 -7.00 14.27 -5.37
C PRO A 32 -7.98 13.72 -4.33
N PHE A 33 -7.60 12.64 -3.64
CA PHE A 33 -8.44 11.92 -2.68
C PHE A 33 -9.13 12.85 -1.67
N LYS A 34 -8.39 13.84 -1.15
CA LYS A 34 -8.91 14.81 -0.17
C LYS A 34 -9.97 15.77 -0.75
N LEU A 35 -10.05 15.93 -2.07
CA LEU A 35 -11.11 16.69 -2.74
C LEU A 35 -12.32 15.83 -3.09
N ARG A 36 -12.17 14.50 -3.11
CA ARG A 36 -13.24 13.54 -3.39
C ARG A 36 -13.97 13.10 -2.13
N LYS A 37 -13.27 13.03 -1.00
CA LYS A 37 -13.82 12.67 0.32
C LYS A 37 -13.57 13.76 1.35
N THR A 38 -14.62 14.11 2.08
CA THR A 38 -14.54 15.04 3.20
C THR A 38 -13.62 14.51 4.30
N PHE A 39 -13.22 15.37 5.23
CA PHE A 39 -12.41 14.94 6.36
C PHE A 39 -13.13 13.90 7.23
N GLY A 40 -14.42 14.10 7.52
CA GLY A 40 -15.20 13.18 8.34
C GLY A 40 -15.30 11.79 7.73
N GLU A 41 -15.58 11.69 6.43
CA GLU A 41 -15.62 10.40 5.72
C GLU A 41 -14.26 9.68 5.76
N ARG A 42 -13.17 10.40 5.50
CA ARG A 42 -11.80 9.84 5.55
C ARG A 42 -11.44 9.35 6.95
N GLN A 43 -11.84 10.09 7.98
CA GLN A 43 -11.58 9.73 9.38
C GLN A 43 -12.34 8.46 9.77
N THR A 44 -13.63 8.40 9.44
CA THR A 44 -14.48 7.23 9.71
C THR A 44 -13.97 5.99 8.97
N GLU A 45 -13.64 6.10 7.69
CA GLU A 45 -13.08 4.99 6.88
C GLU A 45 -11.75 4.50 7.47
N ALA A 46 -10.81 5.41 7.73
CA ALA A 46 -9.51 5.06 8.31
C ALA A 46 -9.65 4.42 9.69
N HIS A 47 -10.57 4.93 10.53
CA HIS A 47 -10.82 4.37 11.85
C HIS A 47 -11.36 2.93 11.76
N GLY A 48 -12.40 2.70 10.94
CA GLY A 48 -12.97 1.36 10.75
C GLY A 48 -11.94 0.35 10.22
N ILE A 49 -11.06 0.79 9.33
CA ILE A 49 -9.98 -0.05 8.81
C ILE A 49 -8.92 -0.37 9.85
N ARG A 50 -8.51 0.60 10.68
CA ARG A 50 -7.56 0.33 11.78
C ARG A 50 -8.13 -0.61 12.83
N VAL A 51 -9.44 -0.54 13.10
CA VAL A 51 -10.12 -1.50 13.98
C VAL A 51 -10.13 -2.90 13.35
N LYS A 52 -10.43 -3.00 12.04
CA LYS A 52 -10.48 -4.28 11.33
C LYS A 52 -9.10 -4.93 11.10
N PHE A 53 -8.07 -4.11 10.91
CA PHE A 53 -6.70 -4.54 10.60
C PHE A 53 -5.70 -3.79 11.51
N PRO A 54 -5.58 -4.18 12.79
CA PRO A 54 -4.81 -3.41 13.78
C PRO A 54 -3.31 -3.31 13.49
N ALA A 55 -2.72 -4.33 12.86
CA ALA A 55 -1.31 -4.35 12.45
C ALA A 55 -1.07 -3.76 11.05
N LYS A 56 -2.06 -3.06 10.47
CA LYS A 56 -1.94 -2.43 9.16
C LYS A 56 -2.26 -0.94 9.22
N ILE A 57 -1.58 -0.18 8.37
CA ILE A 57 -1.69 1.27 8.25
C ILE A 57 -2.33 1.58 6.89
N PRO A 58 -3.48 2.28 6.84
CA PRO A 58 -4.05 2.76 5.59
C PRO A 58 -3.23 3.93 5.04
N VAL A 59 -2.74 3.79 3.81
CA VAL A 59 -1.91 4.77 3.11
C VAL A 59 -2.56 5.14 1.78
N ILE A 60 -2.60 6.45 1.48
CA ILE A 60 -3.02 6.99 0.20
C ILE A 60 -1.78 7.44 -0.57
N VAL A 61 -1.57 6.88 -1.76
CA VAL A 61 -0.48 7.25 -2.67
C VAL A 61 -1.08 7.80 -3.95
N GLU A 62 -0.71 9.02 -4.31
CA GLU A 62 -1.13 9.67 -5.54
C GLU A 62 0.10 10.16 -6.30
N ARG A 63 0.06 10.08 -7.63
CA ARG A 63 1.08 10.68 -8.47
C ARG A 63 1.04 12.21 -8.29
N TYR A 64 2.21 12.83 -8.19
CA TYR A 64 2.28 14.28 -8.17
C TYR A 64 1.63 14.88 -9.42
N GLN A 65 0.81 15.92 -9.26
CA GLN A 65 0.00 16.47 -10.35
C GLN A 65 0.82 17.01 -11.52
N LYS A 66 2.03 17.51 -11.27
CA LYS A 66 2.92 18.03 -12.32
C LYS A 66 3.93 16.99 -12.82
N GLU A 67 3.86 15.75 -12.34
CA GLU A 67 4.69 14.65 -12.84
C GLU A 67 4.27 14.29 -14.27
N LYS A 68 5.25 14.16 -15.16
CA LYS A 68 5.03 13.94 -16.60
C LYS A 68 5.62 12.63 -17.11
N ASN A 69 6.62 12.09 -16.42
CA ASN A 69 7.42 10.97 -16.88
C ASN A 69 6.97 9.65 -16.25
N LEU A 70 6.52 9.70 -14.99
CA LEU A 70 6.06 8.48 -14.32
C LEU A 70 4.64 8.11 -14.80
N PRO A 71 4.39 6.81 -15.05
CA PRO A 71 3.06 6.31 -15.37
C PRO A 71 2.07 6.49 -14.21
N GLN A 72 0.78 6.32 -14.50
CA GLN A 72 -0.28 6.40 -13.50
C GLN A 72 -0.25 5.17 -12.59
N LEU A 73 -0.58 5.35 -11.31
CA LEU A 73 -0.82 4.22 -10.41
C LEU A 73 -2.23 3.69 -10.63
N ASP A 74 -2.38 2.38 -10.83
CA ASP A 74 -3.70 1.75 -10.96
C ASP A 74 -4.47 1.72 -9.62
N LYS A 75 -3.76 1.77 -8.50
CA LYS A 75 -4.32 1.77 -7.14
C LYS A 75 -3.71 2.91 -6.34
N THR A 76 -4.56 3.62 -5.60
CA THR A 76 -4.16 4.77 -4.77
C THR A 76 -4.31 4.52 -3.27
N LYS A 77 -5.05 3.47 -2.87
CA LYS A 77 -5.31 3.11 -1.47
C LYS A 77 -4.60 1.80 -1.12
N PHE A 78 -3.81 1.79 -0.05
CA PHE A 78 -2.95 0.69 0.36
C PHE A 78 -3.15 0.37 1.84
N LEU A 79 -3.09 -0.92 2.21
CA LEU A 79 -2.95 -1.35 3.60
C LEU A 79 -1.54 -1.89 3.81
N VAL A 80 -0.74 -1.16 4.56
CA VAL A 80 0.69 -1.39 4.73
C VAL A 80 0.96 -2.02 6.11
N PRO A 81 1.67 -3.14 6.22
CA PRO A 81 2.10 -3.67 7.52
C PRO A 81 2.96 -2.66 8.28
N GLU A 82 2.81 -2.58 9.61
CA GLU A 82 3.53 -1.60 10.44
C GLU A 82 5.05 -1.80 10.45
N GLU A 83 5.51 -3.03 10.20
CA GLU A 83 6.91 -3.42 10.11
C GLU A 83 7.54 -3.07 8.75
N LEU A 84 6.75 -2.67 7.76
CA LEU A 84 7.25 -2.36 6.42
C LEU A 84 8.02 -1.02 6.44
N THR A 85 9.29 -1.07 6.09
CA THR A 85 10.11 0.14 5.99
C THR A 85 9.71 1.00 4.78
N ILE A 86 9.99 2.31 4.86
CA ILE A 86 9.75 3.23 3.74
C ILE A 86 10.47 2.79 2.46
N SER A 87 11.72 2.29 2.57
CA SER A 87 12.48 1.82 1.41
C SER A 87 11.82 0.62 0.72
N GLN A 88 11.29 -0.33 1.49
CA GLN A 88 10.54 -1.46 0.95
C GLN A 88 9.24 -0.97 0.31
N PHE A 89 8.50 -0.08 0.97
CA PHE A 89 7.26 0.48 0.44
C PHE A 89 7.48 1.22 -0.89
N VAL A 90 8.50 2.08 -0.98
CA VAL A 90 8.86 2.78 -2.23
C VAL A 90 9.24 1.78 -3.33
N THR A 91 9.94 0.70 -3.00
CA THR A 91 10.28 -0.35 -3.97
C THR A 91 9.02 -1.03 -4.52
N ILE A 92 8.06 -1.36 -3.66
CA ILE A 92 6.77 -1.93 -4.07
C ILE A 92 6.01 -0.97 -4.99
N ILE A 93 5.93 0.32 -4.65
CA ILE A 93 5.25 1.32 -5.50
C ILE A 93 5.91 1.43 -6.88
N ARG A 94 7.25 1.40 -6.95
CA ARG A 94 7.96 1.41 -8.24
C ARG A 94 7.56 0.23 -9.12
N LEU A 95 7.53 -0.99 -8.56
CA LEU A 95 7.12 -2.21 -9.27
C LEU A 95 5.67 -2.18 -9.77
N MET A 96 4.80 -1.37 -9.16
CA MET A 96 3.41 -1.19 -9.62
C MET A 96 3.26 -0.16 -10.73
N THR A 97 4.25 0.72 -10.89
CA THR A 97 4.19 1.80 -11.88
C THR A 97 4.81 1.39 -13.22
N GLY A 98 5.79 0.49 -13.27
CA GLY A 98 6.39 0.04 -14.54
C GLY A 98 7.48 -1.00 -14.35
#